data_AF-A0A947WG70-F1
#
_entry.id   AF-A0A947WG70-F1
#
_cell.length_a   1.000
_cell.length_b   1.000
_cell.length_c   1.000
_cell.angle_alpha   90.00
_cell.angle_beta   90.00
_cell.angle_gamma   90.00
#
_symmetry.space_group_name_H-M   'P 1'
#
loop_
_entity.id
_entity.type
_entity.pdbx_description
1 polymer ?
#
loop_
_entity_poly.entity_id
_entity_poly.type
_entity_poly.pdbx_seq_one_letter_code
_entity_poly.pdbx_strand_id
1 'polypeptide(L)'
;LRAHRSGRRRWWVDSPGHINYFNFKDLRGLLKRTGFDIISETTDFPMEIFLLLGKNYVDDDTVGKACHDLRMKLEMSVPGWFRRGAYSALAKFGMGRSCMIYARPTGAV
;
A
#
# COMPACT_ATOMS: atom_id res chain seq x y z
N LEU A 1 -24.72 -9.46 -0.43
CA LEU A 1 -23.25 -9.60 -0.55
C LEU A 1 -22.92 -10.19 -1.92
N ARG A 2 -22.71 -9.34 -2.93
CA ARG A 2 -22.47 -9.79 -4.33
C ARG A 2 -21.05 -10.36 -4.46
N ALA A 3 -20.93 -11.48 -5.17
CA ALA A 3 -19.65 -12.05 -5.56
C ALA A 3 -18.84 -11.02 -6.36
N HIS A 4 -17.53 -10.97 -6.10
CA HIS A 4 -16.59 -10.17 -6.89
C HIS A 4 -16.69 -10.62 -8.37
N ARG A 5 -16.80 -9.68 -9.30
CA ARG A 5 -17.04 -9.94 -10.75
C ARG A 5 -15.97 -10.80 -11.43
N SER A 6 -14.86 -11.10 -10.74
CA SER A 6 -13.75 -11.91 -11.25
C SER A 6 -13.91 -13.42 -11.07
N GLY A 7 -14.96 -13.90 -10.40
CA GLY A 7 -15.21 -15.36 -10.24
C GLY A 7 -14.19 -16.13 -9.39
N ARG A 8 -13.28 -15.42 -8.69
CA ARG A 8 -12.20 -16.06 -7.91
C ARG A 8 -12.62 -16.36 -6.47
N ARG A 9 -12.04 -17.41 -5.89
CA ARG A 9 -12.06 -17.68 -4.44
C ARG A 9 -11.57 -16.43 -3.69
N ARG A 10 -12.14 -16.15 -2.51
CA ARG A 10 -11.80 -14.99 -1.68
C ARG A 10 -10.41 -15.16 -1.07
N TRP A 11 -9.37 -15.02 -1.88
CA TRP A 11 -7.96 -15.17 -1.49
C TRP A 11 -7.50 -14.16 -0.43
N TRP A 12 -8.25 -13.08 -0.24
CA TRP A 12 -8.03 -12.11 0.85
C TRP A 12 -8.67 -12.51 2.18
N VAL A 13 -9.33 -13.68 2.27
CA VAL A 13 -9.90 -14.23 3.50
C VAL A 13 -9.18 -15.54 3.79
N ASP A 14 -8.02 -15.44 4.46
CA ASP A 14 -7.32 -16.57 5.05
C ASP A 14 -7.28 -16.36 6.58
N SER A 15 -7.75 -17.33 7.36
CA SER A 15 -7.91 -17.21 8.82
C SER A 15 -6.89 -18.10 9.54
N PRO A 16 -6.00 -17.57 10.40
CA PRO A 16 -5.71 -16.18 10.73
C PRO A 16 -4.44 -15.70 10.00
N GLY A 17 -4.55 -15.45 8.70
CA GLY A 17 -3.53 -14.73 7.93
C GLY A 17 -3.59 -13.22 8.21
N HIS A 18 -2.46 -12.53 8.07
CA HIS A 18 -2.22 -11.10 8.41
C HIS A 18 -3.47 -10.20 8.27
N ILE A 19 -4.16 -9.96 9.38
CA ILE A 19 -5.24 -8.97 9.44
C ILE A 19 -4.56 -7.60 9.30
N ASN A 20 -4.95 -6.84 8.28
CA ASN A 20 -4.53 -5.44 8.15
C ASN A 20 -5.22 -4.63 9.26
N TYR A 21 -4.57 -4.49 10.40
CA TYR A 21 -5.12 -3.80 11.57
C TYR A 21 -5.29 -2.29 11.35
N PHE A 22 -4.54 -1.70 10.41
CA PHE A 22 -4.54 -0.26 10.19
C PHE A 22 -4.57 0.12 8.71
N ASN A 23 -5.45 1.07 8.39
CA ASN A 23 -5.31 1.91 7.20
C ASN A 23 -4.73 3.29 7.62
N PHE A 24 -4.49 4.17 6.65
CA PHE A 24 -3.98 5.53 6.93
C PHE A 24 -4.85 6.30 7.91
N LYS A 25 -6.18 6.20 7.83
CA LYS A 25 -7.09 6.90 8.75
C LYS A 25 -6.91 6.39 10.18
N ASP A 26 -6.85 5.07 10.36
CA ASP A 26 -6.77 4.45 11.68
C ASP A 26 -5.40 4.67 12.32
N LEU A 27 -4.31 4.49 11.56
CA LEU A 27 -2.95 4.73 12.05
C LEU A 27 -2.72 6.20 12.38
N ARG A 28 -3.17 7.12 11.51
CA ARG A 28 -3.15 8.57 11.78
C ARG A 28 -3.91 8.91 13.05
N GLY A 29 -5.10 8.32 13.22
CA GLY A 29 -5.92 8.52 14.41
C GLY A 29 -5.23 8.01 15.68
N LEU A 30 -4.59 6.85 15.61
CA LEU A 30 -3.81 6.28 16.72
C LEU A 30 -2.68 7.22 17.12
N LEU A 31 -1.83 7.61 16.16
CA LEU A 31 -0.67 8.47 16.40
C LEU A 31 -1.06 9.81 17.05
N LYS A 32 -2.12 10.46 16.54
CA LYS A 32 -2.63 11.71 17.13
C LYS A 32 -3.11 11.53 18.57
N ARG A 33 -3.81 10.43 18.87
CA ARG A 33 -4.29 10.13 20.24
C ARG A 33 -3.15 9.81 21.21
N THR A 34 -2.02 9.32 20.70
CA THR A 34 -0.84 8.97 21.51
C THR A 34 0.19 10.10 21.57
N GLY A 35 -0.18 11.34 21.23
CA GLY A 35 0.68 12.51 21.38
C GLY A 35 1.73 12.66 20.29
N PHE A 36 1.39 12.34 19.04
CA PHE A 36 2.23 12.59 17.88
C PHE A 36 1.57 13.52 16.86
N ASP A 37 2.37 14.44 16.33
CA ASP A 37 2.03 15.26 15.17
C ASP A 37 2.50 14.59 13.89
N ILE A 38 1.61 14.51 12.90
CA ILE A 38 1.88 13.88 11.61
C ILE A 38 2.69 14.83 10.73
N ILE A 39 3.85 14.39 10.28
CA ILE A 39 4.76 15.15 9.39
C ILE A 39 4.44 14.84 7.93
N SER A 40 4.36 13.55 7.59
CA SER A 40 4.08 13.12 6.22
C SER A 40 3.56 11.69 6.19
N GLU A 41 2.91 11.36 5.08
CA GLU A 41 2.34 10.04 4.82
C GLU A 41 2.76 9.62 3.42
N THR A 42 3.15 8.37 3.27
CA THR A 42 3.56 7.80 2.00
C THR A 42 3.23 6.31 1.97
N THR A 43 3.41 5.72 0.80
CA THR A 43 3.21 4.30 0.57
C THR A 43 4.26 3.76 -0.40
N ASP A 44 4.12 2.52 -0.80
CA ASP A 44 4.90 1.85 -1.83
C ASP A 44 4.05 1.58 -3.07
N PHE A 45 4.64 0.96 -4.09
CA PHE A 45 3.91 0.64 -5.29
C PHE A 45 2.74 -0.32 -5.00
N PRO A 46 1.48 0.03 -5.36
CA PRO A 46 0.32 -0.83 -5.20
C PRO A 46 0.38 -2.00 -6.19
N MET A 47 0.86 -3.16 -5.76
CA MET A 47 0.94 -4.35 -6.62
C MET A 47 -0.44 -4.78 -7.12
N GLU A 48 -1.52 -4.44 -6.42
CA GLU A 48 -2.91 -4.67 -6.80
C GLU A 48 -3.24 -4.08 -8.18
N ILE A 49 -2.52 -3.05 -8.65
CA ILE A 49 -2.63 -2.55 -10.02
C ILE A 49 -2.38 -3.68 -11.03
N PHE A 50 -1.41 -4.56 -10.79
CA PHE A 50 -1.15 -5.69 -11.68
C PHE A 50 -2.31 -6.68 -11.72
N LEU A 51 -2.98 -6.93 -10.59
CA LEU A 51 -4.19 -7.76 -10.55
C LEU A 51 -5.32 -7.13 -11.37
N LEU A 52 -5.52 -5.80 -11.25
CA LEU A 52 -6.51 -5.05 -12.03
C LEU A 52 -6.21 -5.09 -13.53
N LEU A 53 -4.93 -5.13 -13.91
CA LEU A 53 -4.46 -5.30 -15.29
C LEU A 53 -4.45 -6.76 -15.76
N GLY A 54 -5.00 -7.69 -14.96
CA GLY A 54 -5.13 -9.10 -15.33
C GLY A 54 -3.90 -9.98 -15.05
N LYS A 55 -2.82 -9.41 -14.49
CA LYS A 55 -1.64 -10.19 -14.07
C LYS A 55 -1.89 -10.83 -12.71
N ASN A 56 -2.25 -12.12 -12.73
CA ASN A 56 -2.58 -12.87 -11.52
C ASN A 56 -1.33 -13.40 -10.79
N TYR A 57 -0.59 -12.52 -10.11
CA TYR A 57 0.60 -12.94 -9.36
C TYR A 57 0.30 -13.69 -8.05
N VAL A 58 -0.98 -13.78 -7.64
CA VAL A 58 -1.37 -14.47 -6.40
C VAL A 58 -1.34 -15.99 -6.59
N ASP A 59 -1.69 -16.46 -7.78
CA ASP A 59 -1.79 -17.89 -8.11
C ASP A 59 -0.61 -18.39 -8.98
N ASP A 60 0.28 -17.49 -9.42
CA ASP A 60 1.38 -17.78 -10.34
C ASP A 60 2.66 -17.02 -9.96
N ASP A 61 3.63 -17.75 -9.40
CA ASP A 61 4.93 -17.22 -8.98
C ASP A 61 5.75 -16.63 -10.13
N THR A 62 5.60 -17.15 -11.35
CA THR A 62 6.33 -16.64 -12.52
C THR A 62 5.82 -15.24 -12.89
N VAL A 63 4.51 -15.02 -12.78
CA VAL A 63 3.87 -13.71 -12.94
C VAL A 63 4.26 -12.78 -11.78
N GLY A 64 4.39 -13.32 -10.56
CA GLY A 64 4.87 -12.58 -9.40
C GLY A 64 6.27 -12.01 -9.58
N LYS A 65 7.22 -12.82 -10.08
CA LYS A 65 8.57 -12.35 -10.40
C LYS A 65 8.55 -11.26 -11.48
N ALA A 66 7.82 -11.47 -12.56
CA ALA A 66 7.70 -10.46 -13.62
C ALA A 66 7.10 -9.13 -13.12
N CYS A 67 6.09 -9.18 -12.25
CA CYS A 67 5.48 -7.99 -11.64
C CYS A 67 6.47 -7.26 -10.71
N HIS A 68 7.24 -8.01 -9.92
CA HIS A 68 8.30 -7.46 -9.08
C HIS A 68 9.34 -6.71 -9.93
N ASP A 69 9.81 -7.33 -11.02
CA ASP A 69 10.80 -6.72 -11.92
C ASP A 69 10.26 -5.45 -12.58
N LEU A 70 8.99 -5.45 -13.00
CA LEU A 70 8.33 -4.25 -13.54
C LEU A 70 8.24 -3.13 -12.51
N ARG A 71 7.89 -3.44 -11.26
CA ARG A 71 7.88 -2.47 -10.16
C ARG A 71 9.27 -1.88 -9.95
N MET A 72 10.29 -2.73 -9.81
CA MET A 72 11.68 -2.29 -9.60
C MET A 72 12.14 -1.39 -10.74
N LYS A 73 11.87 -1.79 -12.00
CA LYS A 73 12.21 -1.00 -13.17
C LYS A 73 11.52 0.36 -13.15
N LEU A 74 10.23 0.43 -12.83
CA LEU A 74 9.50 1.68 -12.71
C LEU A 74 10.15 2.59 -11.66
N GLU A 75 10.37 2.08 -10.44
CA GLU A 75 10.91 2.87 -9.33
C GLU A 75 12.32 3.40 -9.58
N MET A 76 13.16 2.62 -10.27
CA MET A 76 14.51 3.01 -10.64
C MET A 76 14.56 3.94 -11.86
N SER A 77 13.53 3.95 -12.70
CA SER A 77 13.47 4.79 -13.90
C SER A 77 12.94 6.20 -13.64
N VAL A 78 12.28 6.43 -12.51
CA VAL A 78 11.70 7.75 -12.19
C VAL A 78 12.59 8.54 -11.22
N PRO A 79 12.67 9.87 -11.36
CA PRO A 79 13.36 10.71 -10.39
C PRO A 79 12.78 10.56 -8.98
N GLY A 80 13.64 10.64 -7.96
CA GLY A 80 13.24 10.43 -6.57
C GLY A 80 12.16 11.41 -6.07
N TRP A 81 12.17 12.67 -6.53
CA TRP A 81 11.14 13.65 -6.16
C TRP A 81 9.76 13.26 -6.71
N PHE A 82 9.71 12.77 -7.95
CA PHE A 82 8.48 12.33 -8.59
C PHE A 82 7.93 11.10 -7.89
N ARG A 83 8.79 10.13 -7.59
CA ARG A 83 8.42 8.91 -6.86
C ARG A 83 7.82 9.23 -5.48
N ARG A 84 8.48 10.09 -4.71
CA ARG A 84 7.96 10.54 -3.40
C ARG A 84 6.61 11.25 -3.53
N GLY A 85 6.47 12.15 -4.51
CA GLY A 85 5.21 12.87 -4.74
C GLY A 85 4.07 11.93 -5.14
N ALA A 86 4.34 11.00 -6.06
CA ALA A 86 3.39 9.99 -6.52
C ALA A 86 2.92 9.12 -5.35
N TYR A 87 3.83 8.62 -4.52
CA TYR A 87 3.47 7.74 -3.40
C TYR A 87 2.78 8.48 -2.26
N SER A 88 3.13 9.74 -2.03
CA SER A 88 2.37 10.61 -1.13
C SER A 88 0.94 10.86 -1.64
N ALA A 89 0.75 10.97 -2.96
CA ALA A 89 -0.58 11.11 -3.56
C ALA A 89 -1.39 9.80 -3.46
N LEU A 90 -0.79 8.65 -3.76
CA LEU A 90 -1.43 7.35 -3.61
C LEU A 90 -1.84 7.07 -2.17
N ALA A 91 -1.00 7.43 -1.19
CA ALA A 91 -1.30 7.32 0.23
C ALA A 91 -2.58 8.07 0.64
N LYS A 92 -2.84 9.25 0.05
CA LYS A 92 -4.10 10.01 0.29
C LYS A 92 -5.35 9.24 -0.14
N PHE A 93 -5.22 8.37 -1.14
CA PHE A 93 -6.30 7.50 -1.60
C PHE A 93 -6.28 6.12 -0.92
N GLY A 94 -5.37 5.89 0.03
CA GLY A 94 -5.20 4.59 0.67
C GLY A 94 -4.72 3.50 -0.30
N MET A 95 -4.05 3.88 -1.39
CA MET A 95 -3.55 2.95 -2.39
C MET A 95 -2.08 2.67 -2.16
N GLY A 96 -1.74 1.39 -2.04
CA GLY A 96 -0.39 0.89 -1.80
C GLY A 96 -0.42 -0.32 -0.88
N ARG A 97 0.71 -1.01 -0.73
CA ARG A 97 0.81 -2.21 0.10
C ARG A 97 1.18 -1.91 1.55
N SER A 98 1.89 -0.80 1.77
CA SER A 98 2.35 -0.39 3.10
C SER A 98 1.79 0.98 3.49
N CYS A 99 1.30 1.10 4.73
CA CYS A 99 0.92 2.38 5.31
C CYS A 99 2.12 2.96 6.08
N MET A 100 2.79 3.97 5.51
CA MET A 100 3.94 4.62 6.14
C MET A 100 3.59 6.05 6.57
N ILE A 101 3.73 6.33 7.86
CA ILE A 101 3.48 7.65 8.45
C ILE A 101 4.72 8.09 9.22
N TYR A 102 5.24 9.25 8.88
CA TYR A 102 6.29 9.93 9.64
C TYR A 102 5.64 10.91 10.60
N ALA A 103 5.97 10.81 11.88
CA ALA A 103 5.41 11.63 12.93
C ALA A 103 6.48 12.00 13.95
N ARG A 104 6.25 13.09 14.68
CA ARG A 104 7.08 13.52 15.82
C ARG A 104 6.22 13.63 17.08
N PRO A 105 6.80 13.48 18.28
CA PRO A 105 6.07 13.78 19.51
C PRO A 105 5.51 15.20 19.48
N THR A 106 4.26 15.36 19.90
CA THR A 106 3.62 16.67 20.02
C THR A 106 4.39 17.51 21.03
N GLY A 107 4.86 18.68 20.62
CA GLY A 107 5.65 19.59 21.45
C GLY A 107 7.17 19.33 21.46
N ALA A 108 7.68 18.38 20.65
CA ALA A 108 9.12 18.30 20.38
C ALA A 108 9.54 19.51 19.51
N VAL A 109 10.36 20.38 20.09
CA VAL A 109 10.98 21.55 19.43
C VAL A 109 12.15 21.09 18.55
#